data_AF-A0A7C6ISS8-F1
#
_entry.id   AF-A0A7C6ISS8-F1
#
_cell.length_a   1.000
_cell.length_b   1.000
_cell.length_c   1.000
_cell.angle_alpha   90.00
_cell.angle_beta   90.00
_cell.angle_gamma   90.00
#
_symmetry.space_group_name_H-M   'P 1'
#
loop_
_entity.id
_entity.type
_entity.pdbx_description
1 polymer ?
#
loop_
_entity_poly.entity_id
_entity_poly.type
_entity_poly.pdbx_seq_one_letter_code
_entity_poly.pdbx_strand_id
1 'polypeptide(L)' 'MIIYIVLGLGIFLMGFATGRRMGIKQGYRDFEREYPLTVKMQAYEDGKCPICNGKCHITNAFE' A
#
# COMPACT_ATOMS: atom_id res chain seq x y z
N MET A 1 -17.15 38.63 6.52
CA MET A 1 -16.02 37.84 7.05
C MET A 1 -16.40 36.38 7.32
N ILE A 2 -17.44 36.10 8.11
CA ILE A 2 -17.83 34.71 8.46
C ILE A 2 -18.18 33.83 7.24
N ILE A 3 -18.82 34.39 6.20
CA ILE A 3 -19.18 33.65 4.98
C ILE A 3 -17.94 33.10 4.25
N TYR A 4 -16.83 33.85 4.20
CA TYR A 4 -15.60 33.40 3.56
C TYR A 4 -14.93 32.27 4.32
N ILE A 5 -15.02 32.28 5.66
CA ILE A 5 -14.50 31.22 6.52
C ILE A 5 -15.28 29.93 6.28
N VAL A 6 -16.62 30.01 6.19
CA VAL A 6 -17.48 28.86 5.92
C VAL A 6 -17.21 28.27 4.53
N LEU A 7 -17.05 29.12 3.51
CA LEU A 7 -16.69 28.68 2.16
C LEU A 7 -15.32 28.01 2.09
N GLY A 8 -14.30 28.59 2.76
CA GLY A 8 -12.96 28.01 2.80
C GLY A 8 -12.93 26.64 3.48
N LEU A 9 -13.64 26.49 4.60
CA LEU A 9 -13.78 25.21 5.31
C LEU A 9 -14.48 24.16 4.44
N GLY A 10 -15.54 24.54 3.71
CA GLY A 10 -16.26 23.62 2.83
C GLY A 10 -15.39 23.04 1.71
N ILE A 11 -14.58 23.88 1.06
CA ILE A 11 -13.64 23.45 0.01
C ILE A 11 -12.55 22.54 0.58
N PHE A 12 -12.01 22.89 1.75
CA PHE A 12 -10.99 22.08 2.42
C PHE A 12 -11.51 20.68 2.79
N LEU A 13 -12.71 20.59 3.35
CA LEU A 13 -13.35 19.32 3.70
C LEU A 13 -13.63 18.44 2.47
N MET A 14 -14.08 19.04 1.36
CA MET A 14 -14.25 18.32 0.09
C MET A 14 -12.92 17.79 -0.46
N GLY A 15 -11.86 18.60 -0.42
CA GLY A 15 -10.52 18.17 -0.81
C GLY A 15 -10.02 17.00 0.05
N PHE A 16 -10.18 17.10 1.37
CA PHE A 16 -9.78 16.05 2.32
C PHE A 16 -10.54 14.74 2.08
N ALA A 17 -11.86 14.80 1.88
CA ALA A 17 -12.68 13.61 1.61
C ALA A 17 -12.29 12.92 0.30
N THR A 18 -12.00 13.70 -0.75
CA THR A 18 -11.60 13.18 -2.06
C THR A 18 -10.20 12.56 -2.01
N GLY A 19 -9.26 13.27 -1.38
CA GLY A 19 -7.87 12.80 -1.21
C GLY A 19 -7.80 11.49 -0.43
N ARG A 20 -8.57 11.34 0.65
CA ARG A 20 -8.60 10.10 1.45
C ARG A 20 -9.11 8.89 0.65
N ARG A 21 -10.11 9.09 -0.22
CA ARG A 21 -10.66 8.01 -1.06
C ARG A 21 -9.70 7.60 -2.18
N MET A 22 -9.00 8.56 -2.79
CA MET A 22 -7.99 8.26 -3.82
C MET A 22 -6.78 7.58 -3.21
N GLY A 23 -6.29 8.06 -2.06
CA GLY A 23 -5.13 7.49 -1.37
C GLY A 23 -5.32 6.03 -0.95
N ILE A 24 -6.51 5.64 -0.48
CA ILE A 24 -6.79 4.23 -0.15
C ILE A 24 -6.75 3.35 -1.41
N LYS A 25 -7.33 3.80 -2.53
CA LYS A 25 -7.35 3.01 -3.77
C LYS A 25 -5.98 2.87 -4.41
N GLN A 26 -5.18 3.94 -4.41
CA GLN A 26 -3.82 3.90 -4.91
C GLN A 26 -2.92 3.07 -3.99
N GLY A 27 -2.96 3.35 -2.68
CA GLY A 27 -2.19 2.60 -1.70
C GLY A 27 -2.49 1.10 -1.71
N TYR A 28 -3.75 0.68 -1.91
CA TYR A 28 -4.08 -0.74 -2.00
C TYR A 28 -3.51 -1.39 -3.28
N ARG A 29 -3.56 -0.71 -4.42
CA ARG A 29 -3.02 -1.24 -5.69
C ARG A 29 -1.49 -1.27 -5.71
N ASP A 30 -0.86 -0.27 -5.11
CA ASP A 30 0.60 -0.21 -4.99
C ASP A 30 1.07 -1.29 -3.99
N PHE A 31 0.37 -1.44 -2.87
CA PHE A 31 0.61 -2.53 -1.92
C PHE A 31 0.43 -3.90 -2.56
N GLU A 32 -0.63 -4.15 -3.33
CA GLU A 32 -0.86 -5.44 -3.99
C GLU A 32 0.27 -5.82 -4.97
N ARG A 33 0.92 -4.84 -5.60
CA ARG A 33 2.08 -5.09 -6.47
C ARG A 33 3.39 -5.28 -5.72
N GLU A 34 3.59 -4.51 -4.66
CA GLU A 34 4.87 -4.44 -3.97
C GLU A 34 5.00 -5.50 -2.85
N TYR A 35 3.89 -5.80 -2.18
CA TYR A 35 3.79 -6.80 -1.13
C TYR A 35 4.32 -8.20 -1.52
N PRO A 36 3.98 -8.81 -2.68
CA PRO A 36 4.52 -10.12 -3.03
C PRO A 36 6.04 -10.11 -3.19
N LEU A 37 6.63 -8.98 -3.60
CA LEU A 37 8.08 -8.83 -3.72
C LEU A 37 8.72 -8.73 -2.33
N THR A 38 8.14 -7.92 -1.43
CA THR A 38 8.60 -7.79 -0.05
C THR A 38 8.55 -9.12 0.71
N VAL A 39 7.47 -9.88 0.56
CA VAL A 39 7.33 -11.20 1.20
C VAL A 39 8.35 -12.20 0.66
N LYS A 40 8.65 -12.16 -0.65
CA LYS A 40 9.72 -12.98 -1.25
C LYS A 40 11.10 -12.58 -0.73
N MET A 41 11.39 -11.29 -0.60
CA MET A 41 12.65 -10.80 -0.04
C MET A 41 12.83 -11.23 1.41
N GLN A 42 11.80 -11.08 2.25
CA GLN A 42 11.83 -11.53 3.64
C GLN A 42 12.05 -13.05 3.74
N ALA A 43 11.39 -13.83 2.89
CA ALA A 43 11.61 -15.28 2.82
C ALA A 43 13.04 -15.66 2.38
N TYR A 44 13.68 -14.84 1.54
CA TYR A 44 15.07 -15.01 1.12
C TYR A 44 16.05 -14.70 2.26
N GLU A 45 15.84 -13.59 2.98
CA GLU A 45 16.68 -13.19 4.11
C GLU A 45 16.57 -14.17 5.28
N ASP A 46 15.36 -14.63 5.61
CA ASP A 46 15.13 -15.58 6.71
C ASP A 46 15.46 -17.03 6.34
N GLY A 47 15.71 -17.32 5.06
CA GLY A 47 15.97 -18.67 4.54
C GLY A 47 14.80 -19.65 4.72
N LYS A 48 13.61 -19.13 5.03
CA LYS A 48 12.41 -19.90 5.39
C LYS A 48 11.25 -19.46 4.51
N CYS A 49 10.66 -20.42 3.81
CA CYS A 49 9.46 -20.17 3.02
C CYS A 49 8.25 -20.04 3.98
N PRO A 50 7.53 -18.90 4.04
CA PRO A 50 6.38 -18.70 4.95
C PRO A 50 5.16 -19.57 4.59
N ILE A 51 5.13 -20.13 3.37
CA ILE A 51 4.00 -20.96 2.88
C ILE A 51 4.14 -22.43 3.33
N CYS A 52 5.35 -22.97 3.27
CA CYS A 52 5.59 -24.40 3.53
C CYS A 52 6.39 -24.67 4.81
N ASN A 53 6.82 -23.64 5.53
CA ASN A 53 7.61 -23.72 6.78
C ASN A 53 8.87 -24.60 6.66
N GLY A 54 9.32 -24.85 5.43
CA GLY A 54 10.49 -25.64 5.07
C GLY A 54 11.64 -24.77 4.56
N LYS A 55 12.83 -25.37 4.42
CA LYS A 55 14.01 -24.70 3.85
C LYS A 55 13.70 -24.32 2.40
N CYS A 56 13.76 -23.03 2.11
CA CYS A 56 13.34 -22.47 0.83
C CYS A 56 14.47 -22.67 -0.20
N HIS A 57 14.29 -23.55 -1.19
CA HIS A 57 15.21 -23.71 -2.33
C HIS A 57 14.59 -23.01 -3.54
N ILE A 58 14.83 -21.71 -3.65
CA ILE A 58 14.19 -20.84 -4.65
C ILE A 58 15.08 -20.76 -5.90
N THR A 59 14.76 -21.54 -6.93
CA THR A 59 15.52 -21.54 -8.19
C THR A 59 14.85 -20.79 -9.34
N ASN A 60 13.57 -20.37 -9.27
CA ASN A 60 12.88 -19.81 -10.44
C ASN A 60 11.84 -18.72 -10.07
N ALA A 61 12.27 -17.50 -9.69
CA ALA A 61 11.33 -16.43 -9.34
C ALA A 61 11.46 -15.14 -10.18
N PHE A 62 12.29 -15.14 -11.22
CA PHE A 62 12.56 -13.99 -12.10
C PHE A 62 12.59 -14.37 -13.59
N GLU A 63 11.60 -15.14 -14.05
CA GLU A 63 11.34 -15.31 -15.49
C GLU A 63 9.85 -15.10 -15.77
#